data_AF-A0A8B3KC59-F1
#
_entry.id   AF-A0A8B3KC59-F1
#
_cell.length_a   1.000
_cell.length_b   1.000
_cell.length_c   1.000
_cell.angle_alpha   90.00
_cell.angle_beta   90.00
_cell.angle_gamma   90.00
#
_symmetry.space_group_name_H-M   'P 1'
#
loop_
_entity.id
_entity.type
_entity.pdbx_description
1 polymer ?
#
loop_
_entity_poly.entity_id
_entity_poly.type
_entity_poly.pdbx_seq_one_letter_code
_entity_poly.pdbx_strand_id
1 'polypeptide(L)'
;MRILNCYMANDSKGHFVTAKEAAKHNRQDVLCCVSCGCPLTLQRGNDGQPPWFEHDQMTVAEKILLRCTWLDPAEKEARRLHLQGMTVPDYTV
;
A
#
# COMPACT_ATOMS: atom_id res chain seq x y z
N MET A 1 12.08 1.65 -1.34
CA MET A 1 10.69 2.12 -1.42
C MET A 1 9.87 1.53 -0.29
N ARG A 2 9.46 2.37 0.67
CA ARG A 2 8.48 2.02 1.71
C ARG A 2 7.06 2.39 1.29
N ILE A 3 6.13 1.43 1.41
CA ILE A 3 4.68 1.69 1.30
C ILE A 3 4.05 1.41 2.66
N LEU A 4 3.13 2.26 3.07
CA LEU A 4 2.43 2.12 4.34
C LEU A 4 1.32 1.08 4.21
N ASN A 5 0.96 0.48 5.34
CA ASN A 5 -0.20 -0.39 5.45
C ASN A 5 -1.47 0.36 5.08
N CYS A 6 -2.36 -0.29 4.34
CA CYS A 6 -3.67 0.26 4.03
C CYS A 6 -4.78 -0.49 4.78
N TYR A 7 -5.89 0.19 5.04
CA TYR A 7 -7.01 -0.37 5.81
C TYR A 7 -8.29 -0.54 4.98
N MET A 8 -8.18 -0.25 3.68
CA MET A 8 -9.27 -0.22 2.72
C MET A 8 -8.81 -0.87 1.41
N ALA A 9 -9.69 -1.65 0.80
CA ALA A 9 -9.47 -2.35 -0.45
C ALA A 9 -10.76 -2.38 -1.28
N ASN A 10 -10.65 -2.75 -2.54
CA ASN A 10 -11.78 -3.15 -3.37
C ASN A 10 -11.76 -4.68 -3.53
N ASP A 11 -12.92 -5.31 -3.50
CA ASP A 11 -13.06 -6.71 -3.92
C ASP A 11 -13.01 -6.84 -5.46
N SER A 12 -13.07 -8.08 -5.94
CA SER A 12 -13.07 -8.40 -7.38
C SER A 12 -14.24 -7.81 -8.17
N LYS A 13 -15.31 -7.35 -7.48
CA LYS A 13 -16.48 -6.69 -8.05
C LYS A 13 -16.39 -5.16 -7.97
N GLY A 14 -15.31 -4.63 -7.40
CA GLY A 14 -15.12 -3.20 -7.18
C GLY A 14 -15.84 -2.65 -5.95
N HIS A 15 -16.36 -3.51 -5.06
CA HIS A 15 -16.95 -3.04 -3.81
C HIS A 15 -15.86 -2.69 -2.80
N PHE A 16 -16.08 -1.57 -2.11
CA PHE A 16 -15.24 -1.14 -1.02
C PHE A 16 -15.34 -2.09 0.17
N VAL A 17 -14.20 -2.47 0.74
CA VAL A 17 -14.06 -3.37 1.88
C VAL A 17 -12.98 -2.86 2.82
N THR A 18 -13.27 -2.87 4.13
CA THR A 18 -12.27 -2.59 5.16
C THR A 18 -11.50 -3.84 5.58
N ALA A 19 -10.29 -3.68 6.11
CA ALA A 19 -9.49 -4.80 6.61
C ALA A 19 -10.20 -5.57 7.74
N LYS A 20 -10.97 -4.86 8.58
CA LYS A 20 -11.78 -5.48 9.64
C LYS A 20 -12.87 -6.39 9.09
N GLU A 21 -13.59 -5.94 8.07
CA GLU A 21 -14.63 -6.76 7.41
C GLU A 21 -14.02 -7.96 6.69
N ALA A 22 -12.91 -7.76 5.96
CA ALA A 22 -12.21 -8.83 5.27
C ALA A 22 -11.73 -9.93 6.25
N ALA A 23 -11.16 -9.54 7.40
CA ALA A 23 -10.74 -10.45 8.45
C ALA A 23 -11.90 -11.21 9.10
N LYS A 24 -13.03 -10.53 9.36
CA LYS A 24 -14.21 -11.14 10.00
C LYS A 24 -14.86 -12.21 9.12
N HIS A 25 -14.98 -11.94 7.82
CA HIS A 25 -15.71 -12.81 6.90
C HIS A 25 -14.85 -13.90 6.26
N ASN A 26 -13.57 -14.02 6.65
CA ASN A 26 -12.60 -14.94 6.03
C ASN A 26 -12.66 -14.88 4.50
N ARG A 27 -12.67 -13.66 3.95
CA ARG A 27 -12.81 -13.46 2.50
C ARG A 27 -11.64 -14.13 1.77
N GLN A 28 -11.98 -14.92 0.76
CA GLN A 28 -11.01 -15.55 -0.15
C GLN A 28 -10.88 -14.79 -1.48
N ASP A 29 -11.67 -13.73 -1.67
CA ASP A 29 -11.60 -12.91 -2.88
C ASP A 29 -10.26 -12.18 -2.98
N VAL A 30 -9.80 -11.96 -4.21
CA VAL A 30 -8.67 -11.07 -4.49
C VAL A 30 -9.08 -9.65 -4.10
N LEU A 31 -8.31 -9.06 -3.20
CA LEU A 31 -8.49 -7.68 -2.75
C LEU A 31 -7.45 -6.80 -3.43
N CYS A 32 -7.89 -5.64 -3.91
CA CYS A 32 -7.05 -4.69 -4.62
C CYS A 32 -6.99 -3.35 -3.91
N CYS A 33 -5.83 -2.69 -3.96
CA CYS A 33 -5.67 -1.35 -3.40
C CYS A 33 -6.59 -0.35 -4.11
N VAL A 34 -7.35 0.42 -3.34
CA VAL A 34 -8.27 1.44 -3.87
C VAL A 34 -7.56 2.54 -4.66
N SER A 35 -6.26 2.75 -4.41
CA SER A 35 -5.48 3.83 -5.03
C SER A 35 -4.69 3.38 -6.25
N CYS A 36 -3.96 2.26 -6.14
CA CYS A 36 -3.06 1.81 -7.21
C CYS A 36 -3.55 0.55 -7.94
N GLY A 37 -4.63 -0.08 -7.46
CA GLY A 37 -5.22 -1.27 -8.08
C GLY A 37 -4.41 -2.56 -7.93
N CYS A 38 -3.28 -2.53 -7.22
CA CYS A 38 -2.46 -3.73 -7.04
C CYS A 38 -3.13 -4.74 -6.09
N PRO A 39 -2.82 -6.05 -6.21
CA PRO A 39 -3.23 -7.04 -5.24
C PRO A 39 -2.75 -6.70 -3.83
N LEU A 40 -3.57 -7.07 -2.85
CA LEU A 40 -3.31 -6.87 -1.42
C LEU A 40 -3.33 -8.21 -0.68
N THR A 41 -2.43 -8.34 0.28
CA THR A 41 -2.44 -9.43 1.27
C THR A 41 -3.11 -8.94 2.53
N LEU A 42 -4.12 -9.67 3.03
CA LEU A 42 -4.75 -9.38 4.31
C LEU A 42 -3.90 -9.92 5.46
N GLN A 43 -3.46 -9.00 6.33
CA GLN A 43 -2.90 -9.33 7.62
C GLN A 43 -3.98 -9.22 8.69
N ARG A 44 -4.23 -10.32 9.39
CA ARG A 44 -5.26 -10.38 10.45
C ARG A 44 -4.88 -9.61 11.72
N GLY A 45 -3.64 -9.17 11.82
CA GLY A 45 -3.07 -8.59 13.03
C GLY A 45 -2.81 -9.64 14.12
N ASN A 46 -2.11 -9.20 15.16
CA ASN A 46 -1.87 -9.94 16.40
C ASN A 46 -2.46 -9.15 17.58
N ASP A 47 -2.32 -9.66 18.81
CA ASP A 47 -2.92 -9.04 19.99
C ASP A 47 -2.59 -7.53 20.10
N GLY A 48 -3.63 -6.70 19.93
CA GLY A 48 -3.57 -5.25 20.00
C GLY A 48 -3.43 -4.52 18.66
N GLN A 49 -3.12 -5.21 17.55
CA GLN A 49 -3.07 -4.60 16.22
C GLN A 49 -4.35 -4.89 15.43
N PRO A 50 -5.05 -3.86 14.91
CA PRO A 50 -6.19 -4.08 14.03
C PRO A 50 -5.72 -4.73 12.72
N PRO A 51 -6.54 -5.53 12.02
CA PRO A 51 -6.18 -6.05 10.70
C PRO A 51 -5.80 -4.94 9.72
N TRP A 52 -4.85 -5.23 8.82
CA TRP A 52 -4.41 -4.32 7.75
C TRP A 52 -4.18 -5.08 6.44
N PHE A 53 -3.96 -4.34 5.38
CA PHE A 53 -3.55 -4.86 4.08
C PHE A 53 -2.14 -4.42 3.74
N GLU A 54 -1.39 -5.33 3.13
CA GLU A 54 -0.05 -5.10 2.60
C GLU A 54 -0.07 -5.15 1.08
N HIS A 55 0.68 -4.25 0.45
CA HIS A 55 0.84 -4.25 -0.99
C HIS A 55 1.87 -5.31 -1.38
N ASP A 56 1.61 -6.03 -2.46
CA ASP A 56 2.63 -6.88 -3.07
C ASP A 56 3.72 -6.01 -3.71
N GLN A 57 4.81 -5.79 -2.97
CA GLN A 57 5.96 -5.03 -3.47
C GLN A 57 6.92 -5.86 -4.33
N MET A 58 6.76 -7.19 -4.37
CA MET A 58 7.68 -8.07 -5.09
C MET A 58 7.29 -8.27 -6.55
N THR A 59 5.99 -8.44 -6.82
CA THR A 59 5.52 -8.79 -8.18
C THR A 59 4.97 -7.59 -8.95
N VAL A 60 4.55 -6.54 -8.24
CA VAL A 60 3.94 -5.35 -8.85
C VAL A 60 5.03 -4.40 -9.32
N ALA A 61 4.89 -3.91 -10.55
CA ALA A 61 5.82 -2.95 -11.12
C ALA A 61 5.92 -1.68 -10.25
N GLU A 62 7.15 -1.29 -9.90
CA GLU A 62 7.44 -0.18 -8.99
C GLU A 62 6.72 1.12 -9.39
N LYS A 63 6.63 1.43 -10.68
CA LYS A 63 5.94 2.62 -11.20
C LYS A 63 4.46 2.73 -10.78
N ILE A 64 3.80 1.60 -10.49
CA ILE A 64 2.41 1.55 -10.01
C ILE A 64 2.38 1.91 -8.52
N LEU A 65 3.27 1.30 -7.74
CA LEU A 65 3.38 1.53 -6.29
C LEU A 65 3.83 2.96 -5.96
N LEU A 66 4.74 3.54 -6.76
CA LEU A 66 5.20 4.93 -6.62
C LEU A 66 4.10 5.98 -6.85
N ARG A 67 2.96 5.58 -7.41
CA ARG A 67 1.77 6.45 -7.59
C ARG A 67 0.71 6.23 -6.51
N CYS A 68 0.93 5.27 -5.62
CA CYS A 68 -0.04 4.92 -4.59
C CYS A 68 -0.15 6.02 -3.53
N THR A 69 -1.38 6.31 -3.10
CA THR A 69 -1.66 7.21 -1.97
C THR A 69 -1.03 6.69 -0.67
N TRP A 70 -0.78 5.39 -0.55
CA TRP A 70 -0.13 4.79 0.61
C TRP A 70 1.41 4.78 0.54
N LEU A 71 2.02 5.28 -0.54
CA LEU A 71 3.48 5.45 -0.57
C LEU A 71 3.92 6.36 0.58
N ASP A 72 5.00 6.00 1.26
CA ASP A 72 5.53 6.77 2.39
C ASP A 72 5.73 8.24 1.98
N PRO A 73 5.28 9.23 2.78
CA PRO A 73 5.46 10.64 2.47
C PRO A 73 6.92 11.03 2.15
N ALA A 74 7.90 10.44 2.83
CA ALA A 74 9.32 10.70 2.57
C ALA A 74 9.74 10.20 1.18
N GLU A 75 9.26 9.02 0.76
CA GLU A 75 9.50 8.45 -0.57
C GLU A 75 8.81 9.29 -1.66
N LYS A 76 7.58 9.75 -1.41
CA LYS A 76 6.87 10.67 -2.31
C LYS A 76 7.63 11.97 -2.50
N GLU A 77 8.15 12.54 -1.41
CA GLU A 77 8.88 13.80 -1.45
C GLU A 77 10.25 13.64 -2.12
N ALA A 78 11.00 12.59 -1.80
CA ALA A 78 12.26 12.26 -2.48
C ALA A 78 12.05 12.10 -3.99
N ARG A 79 10.96 11.43 -4.39
CA ARG A 79 10.59 11.30 -5.80
C ARG A 79 10.21 12.63 -6.44
N ARG A 80 9.46 13.48 -5.73
CA ARG A 80 9.09 14.83 -6.20
C ARG A 80 10.34 15.66 -6.48
N LEU A 81 11.30 15.66 -5.54
CA LEU A 81 12.58 16.36 -5.67
C LEU A 81 13.42 15.80 -6.83
N HIS A 82 13.56 14.47 -6.92
CA HIS A 82 14.25 13.82 -8.04
C HIS A 82 13.67 14.22 -9.40
N LEU A 83 12.33 14.22 -9.54
CA LEU A 83 11.66 14.63 -10.77
C LEU A 83 11.78 16.13 -11.07
N GLN A 84 11.97 16.95 -10.04
CA GLN A 84 12.25 18.38 -10.18
C GLN A 84 13.74 18.69 -10.44
N GLY A 85 14.59 17.65 -10.59
CA GLY A 85 16.03 17.82 -10.80
C GLY A 85 16.78 18.24 -9.53
N MET A 86 16.15 18.16 -8.36
CA MET A 86 16.76 18.44 -7.07
C MET A 86 17.16 17.10 -6.43
N THR A 87 18.37 16.60 -6.70
CA THR A 87 18.88 15.43 -5.97
C THR A 87 19.12 15.84 -4.52
N VAL A 88 18.37 15.26 -3.58
CA VAL A 88 18.55 15.43 -2.13
C VAL A 88 19.98 14.98 -1.78
N PRO A 89 20.79 15.79 -1.06
CA PRO A 89 22.13 15.37 -0.69
C PRO A 89 22.06 14.15 0.23
N ASP A 90 22.88 13.14 -0.05
CA ASP A 90 23.04 11.94 0.75
C ASP A 90 23.55 12.33 2.15
N TYR A 91 22.70 12.22 3.17
CA TYR A 91 23.12 12.38 4.56
C TYR A 91 23.55 11.03 5.13
N THR A 92 24.75 10.62 4.76
CA THR A 92 25.52 9.62 5.52
C THR A 92 26.37 10.36 6.55
N VAL A 93 26.10 10.07 7.84
CA VAL A 93 26.82 10.55 9.03
C VAL A 93 28.24 10.02 9.06
#